data_AF-A0A2D6IKU0-F1
#
_entry.id   AF-A0A2D6IKU0-F1
#
_cell.length_a   1.000
_cell.length_b   1.000
_cell.length_c   1.000
_cell.angle_alpha   90.00
_cell.angle_beta   90.00
_cell.angle_gamma   90.00
#
_symmetry.space_group_name_H-M   'P 1'
#
loop_
_entity.id
_entity.type
_entity.pdbx_description
1 polymer ?
#
loop_
_entity_poly.entity_id
_entity_poly.type
_entity_poly.pdbx_seq_one_letter_code
_entity_poly.pdbx_strand_id
1 'polypeptide(L)'
;MKKTVFLALKILFLLLLASTFVFGQETGKGKTKFYNFDDLLINGQYRKPQVLFTDARQKVKFEKLLKLKKDFLPELESTKKDPSLR
;
A
#
# COMPACT_ATOMS: atom_id res chain seq x y z
N MET A 1 -56.24 -36.31 23.06
CA MET A 1 -54.95 -35.72 23.51
C MET A 1 -53.75 -36.21 22.71
N LYS A 2 -53.58 -37.51 22.44
CA LYS A 2 -52.42 -38.01 21.66
C LYS A 2 -52.33 -37.44 20.23
N LYS A 3 -53.47 -37.28 19.53
CA LYS A 3 -53.52 -36.73 18.16
C LYS A 3 -53.20 -35.23 18.11
N THR A 4 -53.63 -34.44 19.09
CA THR A 4 -53.33 -33.00 19.17
C THR A 4 -51.87 -32.76 19.52
N VAL A 5 -51.28 -33.59 20.39
CA VAL A 5 -49.84 -33.57 20.68
C VAL A 5 -49.02 -33.98 19.46
N PHE A 6 -49.45 -35.00 18.70
CA PHE A 6 -48.78 -35.41 17.48
C PHE A 6 -48.85 -34.34 16.37
N LEU A 7 -49.96 -33.62 16.30
CA LEU A 7 -50.13 -32.49 15.36
C LEU A 7 -49.23 -31.31 15.75
N ALA A 8 -49.17 -30.95 17.03
CA ALA A 8 -48.28 -29.91 17.54
C ALA A 8 -46.80 -30.26 17.30
N LEU A 9 -46.42 -31.54 17.47
CA LEU A 9 -45.05 -32.00 17.23
C LEU A 9 -44.68 -31.92 15.74
N LYS A 10 -45.61 -32.23 14.83
CA LYS A 10 -45.39 -32.05 13.38
C LYS A 10 -45.22 -30.58 12.99
N ILE A 11 -45.99 -29.68 13.59
CA ILE A 11 -45.88 -28.23 13.34
C ILE A 11 -44.54 -27.71 13.86
N LEU A 12 -44.13 -28.14 15.05
CA LEU A 12 -42.83 -27.78 15.62
C LEU A 12 -41.67 -28.31 14.75
N PHE A 13 -41.77 -29.54 14.27
CA PHE A 13 -40.78 -30.13 13.36
C PHE A 13 -40.73 -29.38 12.03
N LEU A 14 -41.87 -28.99 11.46
CA LEU A 14 -41.93 -28.17 10.24
C LEU A 14 -41.29 -26.79 10.44
N LEU A 15 -41.47 -26.17 11.62
CA LEU A 15 -40.83 -24.90 11.98
C LEU A 15 -39.30 -25.04 12.07
N LEU A 16 -38.81 -26.14 12.63
CA LEU A 16 -37.38 -26.45 12.73
C LEU A 16 -36.72 -26.74 11.38
N LEU A 17 -37.46 -27.31 10.41
CA LEU A 17 -36.96 -27.45 9.04
C LEU A 17 -36.94 -26.14 8.26
N ALA A 18 -37.78 -25.16 8.60
CA ALA A 18 -37.82 -23.88 7.91
C ALA A 18 -36.65 -22.94 8.27
N SER A 19 -35.97 -23.16 9.41
CA SER A 19 -34.83 -22.32 9.84
C SER A 19 -33.53 -22.58 9.08
N THR A 20 -33.44 -23.65 8.28
CA THR A 20 -32.22 -23.96 7.51
C THR A 20 -32.03 -23.11 6.25
N PHE A 21 -33.04 -22.32 5.85
CA PHE A 21 -32.98 -21.46 4.66
C PHE A 21 -32.40 -20.05 4.89
N VAL A 22 -31.93 -19.73 6.11
CA VAL A 22 -31.46 -18.37 6.47
C VAL A 22 -29.95 -18.16 6.26
N PHE A 23 -29.18 -19.21 5.94
CA PHE A 23 -27.75 -19.07 5.65
C PHE A 23 -27.48 -19.14 4.15
N GLY A 24 -27.12 -18.00 3.56
CA GLY A 24 -26.58 -17.93 2.21
C GLY A 24 -27.34 -17.06 1.22
N GLN A 25 -28.02 -16.00 1.67
CA GLN A 25 -28.31 -14.90 0.74
C GLN A 25 -26.98 -14.17 0.50
N GLU A 26 -26.18 -14.66 -0.45
CA GLU A 26 -25.14 -13.84 -1.08
C GLU A 26 -25.86 -12.66 -1.73
N THR A 27 -26.02 -11.57 -0.97
CA THR A 27 -26.56 -10.31 -1.46
C THR A 27 -25.56 -9.71 -2.43
N GLY A 28 -25.51 -10.27 -3.63
CA GLY A 28 -24.55 -9.96 -4.68
C GLY A 28 -23.14 -10.42 -4.29
N LYS A 29 -22.58 -11.32 -5.10
CA LYS A 29 -21.13 -11.52 -5.31
C LYS A 29 -20.35 -10.35 -4.70
N GLY A 30 -19.65 -10.59 -3.59
CA GLY A 30 -18.86 -9.57 -2.91
C GLY A 30 -18.09 -8.79 -3.96
N LYS A 31 -18.45 -7.51 -4.16
CA LYS A 31 -18.01 -6.75 -5.33
C LYS A 31 -16.50 -6.57 -5.24
N THR A 32 -15.76 -7.45 -5.91
CA THR A 32 -14.31 -7.33 -6.03
C THR A 32 -14.04 -6.02 -6.77
N LYS A 33 -13.49 -5.05 -6.05
CA LYS A 33 -13.08 -3.77 -6.63
C LYS A 33 -11.76 -4.00 -7.36
N PHE A 34 -11.79 -3.87 -8.67
CA PHE A 34 -10.56 -3.81 -9.47
C PHE A 34 -10.15 -2.34 -9.57
N TYR A 35 -8.99 -2.02 -8.99
CA TYR A 35 -8.39 -0.70 -9.11
C TYR A 35 -7.45 -0.70 -10.31
N ASN A 36 -7.58 0.30 -11.18
CA ASN A 36 -6.59 0.57 -12.21
C ASN A 36 -5.52 1.51 -11.63
N PHE A 37 -4.27 1.06 -11.62
CA PHE A 37 -3.12 1.83 -11.11
C PHE A 37 -2.31 2.50 -12.21
N ASP A 38 -2.73 2.39 -13.48
CA ASP A 38 -2.03 3.02 -14.62
C ASP A 38 -2.09 4.55 -14.56
N ASP A 39 -3.20 5.09 -14.03
CA ASP A 39 -3.43 6.53 -13.90
C ASP A 39 -3.54 6.92 -12.42
N LEU A 40 -2.57 7.68 -11.91
CA LEU A 40 -2.57 8.14 -10.52
C LEU A 40 -3.22 9.52 -10.42
N LEU A 41 -4.05 9.73 -9.40
CA LEU A 41 -4.62 11.04 -9.11
C LEU A 41 -3.55 11.92 -8.44
N ILE A 42 -3.04 12.91 -9.18
CA ILE A 42 -2.03 13.87 -8.71
C ILE A 42 -2.60 15.27 -8.87
N ASN A 43 -2.71 16.02 -7.77
CA ASN A 43 -3.29 17.38 -7.75
C ASN A 43 -4.69 17.47 -8.37
N GLY A 44 -5.54 16.47 -8.13
CA GLY A 44 -6.92 16.44 -8.66
C GLY A 44 -7.02 16.07 -10.15
N GLN A 45 -5.92 15.69 -10.80
CA GLN A 45 -5.91 15.26 -12.20
C GLN A 45 -5.35 13.85 -12.30
N TYR A 46 -5.97 13.00 -13.12
CA TYR A 46 -5.41 11.68 -13.46
C TYR A 46 -4.19 11.89 -14.37
N ARG A 47 -3.02 11.42 -13.91
CA ARG A 47 -1.76 11.51 -14.64
C ARG A 47 -1.10 10.14 -14.70
N LYS A 48 -0.63 9.75 -15.89
CA LYS A 48 0.25 8.60 -16.04
C LYS A 48 1.58 8.89 -15.35
N PRO A 49 2.07 8.02 -14.46
CA PRO A 49 3.38 8.18 -13.87
C PRO A 49 4.43 8.11 -14.99
N GLN A 50 5.20 9.18 -15.16
CA GLN A 50 6.40 9.12 -15.99
C GLN A 50 7.44 8.31 -15.22
N VAL A 51 7.84 7.17 -15.79
CA VAL A 51 8.96 6.40 -15.26
C VAL A 51 10.22 7.22 -15.49
N LEU A 52 10.72 7.86 -14.43
CA LEU A 52 12.03 8.49 -14.47
C LEU A 52 13.07 7.38 -14.47
N PHE A 53 13.57 7.02 -15.65
CA PHE A 53 14.78 6.21 -15.77
C PHE A 53 15.97 7.05 -15.30
N THR A 54 16.21 7.09 -13.99
CA THR A 54 17.48 7.59 -13.47
C THR A 54 18.51 6.55 -13.87
N ASP A 55 19.25 6.85 -14.94
CA ASP A 55 20.28 5.98 -15.47
C ASP A 55 21.27 5.64 -14.34
N ALA A 56 21.16 4.43 -13.77
CA ALA A 56 21.95 4.01 -12.62
C ALA A 56 23.46 3.92 -12.96
N ARG A 57 23.80 4.01 -14.25
CA ARG A 57 25.16 4.02 -14.80
C ARG A 57 25.63 5.42 -15.17
N GLN A 58 25.28 6.43 -14.37
CA GLN A 58 25.93 7.74 -14.51
C GLN A 58 27.44 7.56 -14.31
N LYS A 59 28.23 7.85 -15.36
CA LYS A 59 29.70 7.79 -15.33
C LYS A 59 30.20 8.53 -14.10
N VAL A 60 30.91 7.81 -13.22
CA VAL A 60 31.43 8.38 -11.97
C VAL A 60 32.25 9.61 -12.30
N LYS A 61 31.89 10.76 -11.72
CA LYS A 61 32.52 12.07 -11.99
C LYS A 61 33.83 12.19 -11.22
N PHE A 62 34.80 11.31 -11.50
CA PHE A 62 36.09 11.27 -10.83
C PHE A 62 36.83 12.61 -10.89
N GLU A 63 36.74 13.33 -12.00
CA GLU A 63 37.31 14.68 -12.13
C GLU A 63 36.69 15.68 -11.15
N LYS A 64 35.36 15.63 -10.97
CA LYS A 64 34.65 16.49 -10.01
C LYS A 64 35.04 16.14 -8.57
N LEU A 65 35.14 14.86 -8.25
CA LEU A 65 35.58 14.39 -6.92
C LEU A 65 37.03 14.76 -6.64
N LEU A 66 37.91 14.61 -7.63
CA LEU A 66 39.32 14.98 -7.52
C LEU A 66 39.49 16.49 -7.36
N LYS A 67 38.72 17.29 -8.11
CA LYS A 67 38.68 18.74 -7.96
C LYS A 67 38.23 19.12 -6.55
N LEU A 68 37.12 18.56 -6.08
CA LEU A 68 36.61 18.82 -4.72
C LEU A 68 37.65 18.50 -3.65
N LYS A 69 38.35 17.36 -3.77
CA LYS A 69 39.43 16.99 -2.84
C LYS A 69 40.57 18.01 -2.86
N LYS A 70 41.00 18.45 -4.04
CA LYS A 70 42.10 19.43 -4.18
C LYS A 70 41.72 20.80 -3.64
N ASP A 71 40.53 21.27 -3.98
CA ASP A 71 40.00 22.57 -3.55
C ASP A 71 39.81 22.64 -2.02
N PHE A 72 39.54 21.49 -1.38
CA PHE A 72 39.40 21.41 0.07
C PHE A 72 40.72 21.48 0.85
N LEU A 73 41.87 21.13 0.24
CA LEU A 73 43.16 21.08 0.96
C LEU A 73 43.62 22.44 1.51
N PRO A 74 43.58 23.55 0.75
CA PRO A 74 43.96 24.87 1.27
C PRO A 74 43.09 25.31 2.44
N GLU A 75 41.79 25.04 2.38
CA GLU A 75 40.85 25.36 3.44
C GLU A 75 41.14 24.51 4.69
N LEU A 76 41.40 23.21 4.52
CA LEU A 76 41.82 22.32 5.58
C LEU A 76 43.14 22.78 6.24
N GLU A 77 44.13 23.23 5.48
CA GLU A 77 45.37 23.78 6.03
C GLU A 77 45.15 25.08 6.81
N SER A 78 44.18 25.90 6.38
CA SER A 78 43.83 27.15 7.07
C SER A 78 43.27 26.90 8.48
N THR A 79 42.57 25.77 8.69
CA THR A 79 42.01 25.41 10.01
C THR A 79 43.07 25.19 11.08
N LYS A 80 44.32 24.84 10.71
CA LYS A 80 45.43 24.69 11.69
C LYS A 80 45.77 25.98 12.44
N LYS A 81 45.42 27.12 11.85
CA LYS A 81 45.66 28.46 12.40
C LYS A 81 44.44 29.02 13.13
N ASP A 82 43.32 28.28 13.12
CA ASP A 82 42.08 28.69 13.78
C ASP A 82 42.27 28.69 15.31
N PRO A 83 42.14 29.85 15.97
CA PRO A 83 42.26 29.96 17.42
C PRO A 83 41.17 29.18 18.18
N SER A 84 40.02 28.91 17.55
CA SER A 84 38.91 28.19 18.17
C SER A 84 39.12 26.67 18.26
N LEU A 85 40.13 26.15 17.55
CA LEU A 85 40.49 24.72 17.52
C LEU A 85 41.71 24.40 18.41
N ARG A 86 42.12 25.32 19.30
CA ARG A 86 43.23 25.17 20.25
C ARG A 86 42.78 25.43 21.68
#